data_AF-A0A815S522-F1
#
_entry.id   AF-A0A815S522-F1
#
_cell.length_a   1.000
_cell.length_b   1.000
_cell.length_c   1.000
_cell.angle_alpha   90.00
_cell.angle_beta   90.00
_cell.angle_gamma   90.00
#
_symmetry.space_group_name_H-M   'P 1'
#
loop_
_entity.id
_entity.type
_entity.pdbx_description
1 polymer ?
#
loop_
_entity_poly.entity_id
_entity_poly.type
_entity_poly.pdbx_seq_one_letter_code
_entity_poly.pdbx_strand_id
1 'polypeptide(L)'
;ATLCGKTHSVLSGDSCWSIGQANSITVAQLQSLNPSLGSNCDLTVGQILLMKPACSVEATPCGKTYTVISGDSCWSIGEANSVTVAQIQSLNPSLGQNCDLTVGQILLIQAA
;
A
#
# COMPACT_ATOMS: atom_id res chain seq x y z
N ALA A 1 12.24 6.02 -14.08
CA ALA A 1 12.27 6.21 -12.62
C ALA A 1 10.84 6.27 -12.10
N THR A 2 10.42 5.30 -11.31
CA THR A 2 9.09 5.28 -10.68
C THR A 2 9.04 6.39 -9.64
N LEU A 3 8.56 7.58 -10.04
CA LEU A 3 8.40 8.74 -9.16
C LEU A 3 7.16 8.55 -8.28
N CYS A 4 7.24 7.69 -7.27
CA CYS A 4 6.18 7.51 -6.28
C CYS A 4 6.34 8.51 -5.12
N GLY A 5 5.25 8.83 -4.42
CA GLY A 5 5.29 9.70 -3.22
C GLY A 5 5.45 11.20 -3.47
N LYS A 6 5.09 11.72 -4.65
CA LYS A 6 5.08 13.18 -4.88
C LYS A 6 3.98 13.84 -4.05
N THR A 7 4.33 14.85 -3.26
CA THR A 7 3.38 15.67 -2.50
C THR A 7 3.37 17.13 -2.97
N HIS A 8 2.29 17.85 -2.65
CA HIS A 8 2.13 19.29 -2.87
C HIS A 8 1.65 19.94 -1.58
N SER A 9 2.27 21.04 -1.16
CA SER A 9 1.78 21.84 -0.04
C SER A 9 0.87 22.93 -0.57
N VAL A 10 -0.35 23.00 -0.06
CA VAL A 10 -1.37 23.96 -0.50
C VAL A 10 -0.94 25.37 -0.11
N LEU A 11 -0.81 26.24 -1.11
CA LEU A 11 -0.50 27.66 -0.95
C LEU A 11 -1.76 28.52 -1.09
N SER A 12 -1.68 29.77 -0.61
CA SER A 12 -2.76 30.74 -0.83
C SER A 12 -2.98 30.97 -2.32
N GLY A 13 -4.22 30.80 -2.78
CA GLY A 13 -4.59 30.91 -4.20
C GLY A 13 -4.60 29.58 -4.96
N ASP A 14 -4.24 28.47 -4.32
CA ASP A 14 -4.38 27.16 -4.93
C ASP A 14 -5.85 26.73 -5.07
N SER A 15 -6.12 26.01 -6.15
CA SER A 15 -7.37 25.29 -6.38
C SER A 15 -7.04 23.86 -6.78
N CYS A 16 -7.96 22.93 -6.57
CA CYS A 16 -7.73 21.55 -7.00
C CYS A 16 -7.47 21.42 -8.50
N TRP A 17 -8.04 22.33 -9.29
CA TRP A 17 -7.78 22.40 -10.72
C TRP A 17 -6.35 22.86 -11.03
N SER A 18 -5.87 23.95 -10.41
CA SER A 18 -4.50 24.44 -10.63
C SER A 18 -3.44 23.47 -10.13
N ILE A 19 -3.69 22.84 -8.97
CA ILE A 19 -2.82 21.78 -8.42
C ILE A 19 -2.78 20.57 -9.36
N GLY A 20 -3.95 20.10 -9.81
CA GLY A 20 -4.05 18.96 -10.72
C GLY A 20 -3.33 19.21 -12.04
N GLN A 21 -3.56 20.38 -12.64
CA GLN A 21 -2.91 20.78 -13.88
C GLN A 21 -1.37 20.83 -13.73
N ALA A 22 -0.87 21.47 -12.67
CA ALA A 22 0.56 21.57 -12.40
C ALA A 22 1.23 20.20 -12.13
N ASN A 23 0.45 19.22 -11.65
CA ASN A 23 0.94 17.88 -11.32
C ASN A 23 0.56 16.82 -12.36
N SER A 24 -0.08 17.22 -13.46
CA SER A 24 -0.55 16.34 -14.54
C SER A 24 -1.48 15.23 -14.04
N ILE A 25 -2.38 15.55 -13.11
CA ILE A 25 -3.43 14.66 -12.59
C ILE A 25 -4.79 15.36 -12.67
N THR A 26 -5.87 14.58 -12.75
CA THR A 26 -7.23 15.13 -12.70
C THR A 26 -7.65 15.45 -11.26
N VAL A 27 -8.66 16.30 -11.08
CA VAL A 27 -9.26 16.57 -9.75
C VAL A 27 -9.78 15.28 -9.12
N ALA A 28 -10.40 14.40 -9.91
CA ALA A 28 -10.86 13.09 -9.43
C ALA A 28 -9.71 12.20 -8.93
N GLN A 29 -8.57 12.19 -9.64
CA GLN A 29 -7.38 11.48 -9.17
C GLN A 29 -6.81 12.10 -7.90
N LEU A 30 -6.77 13.44 -7.82
CA LEU A 30 -6.33 14.16 -6.63
C LEU A 30 -7.21 13.83 -5.41
N GLN A 31 -8.54 13.82 -5.57
CA GLN A 31 -9.52 13.45 -4.54
C GLN A 31 -9.40 11.98 -4.14
N SER A 32 -9.18 11.08 -5.11
CA SER A 32 -8.95 9.66 -4.84
C SER A 32 -7.68 9.42 -4.02
N LEU A 33 -6.64 10.24 -4.21
CA LEU A 33 -5.40 10.18 -3.44
C LEU A 33 -5.51 10.88 -2.08
N ASN A 34 -6.46 11.81 -1.93
CA ASN A 34 -6.65 12.63 -0.72
C ASN A 34 -8.15 12.68 -0.35
N PRO A 35 -8.69 11.60 0.26
CA PRO A 35 -10.11 11.50 0.57
C PRO A 35 -10.62 12.64 1.48
N SER A 36 -9.72 13.24 2.27
CA SER A 36 -10.02 14.38 3.14
C SER A 36 -10.48 15.64 2.39
N LEU A 37 -10.19 15.75 1.08
CA LEU A 37 -10.66 16.86 0.25
C LEU A 37 -12.18 16.81 0.00
N GLY A 38 -12.78 15.62 0.10
CA GLY A 38 -14.18 15.40 -0.22
C GLY A 38 -14.56 15.81 -1.66
N SER A 39 -15.85 15.76 -1.96
CA SER A 39 -16.38 16.15 -3.29
C SER A 39 -16.26 17.64 -3.57
N ASN A 40 -16.21 18.47 -2.52
CA ASN A 40 -16.11 19.93 -2.62
C ASN A 40 -14.67 20.42 -2.83
N CYS A 41 -13.69 19.53 -2.69
CA CYS A 41 -12.29 19.85 -2.80
C CYS A 41 -11.84 20.93 -1.80
N ASP A 42 -12.11 20.65 -0.52
CA ASP A 42 -11.86 21.54 0.61
C ASP A 42 -10.35 21.64 0.88
N LEU A 43 -9.72 22.69 0.34
CA LEU A 43 -8.30 22.97 0.50
C LEU A 43 -8.05 23.86 1.72
N THR A 44 -7.11 23.44 2.57
CA THR A 44 -6.61 24.27 3.67
C THR A 44 -5.17 24.70 3.38
N VAL A 45 -4.86 25.99 3.48
CA VAL A 45 -3.48 26.47 3.29
C VAL A 45 -2.54 25.78 4.30
N GLY A 46 -1.42 25.26 3.80
CA GLY A 46 -0.47 24.45 4.58
C GLY A 46 -0.78 22.95 4.60
N GLN A 47 -1.93 22.51 4.09
CA GLN A 47 -2.23 21.09 3.93
C GLN A 47 -1.25 20.44 2.94
N ILE A 48 -0.83 19.21 3.23
CA ILE A 48 0.00 18.42 2.31
C ILE A 48 -0.89 17.40 1.61
N LEU A 49 -0.85 17.41 0.29
CA LEU A 49 -1.63 16.52 -0.56
C LEU A 49 -0.72 15.56 -1.33
N LEU A 50 -1.15 14.31 -1.49
CA LEU A 50 -0.52 13.33 -2.35
C LEU A 50 -0.91 13.56 -3.81
N MET A 51 0.08 13.84 -4.66
CA MET A 51 -0.10 14.02 -6.11
C MET A 51 0.08 12.72 -6.89
N LYS A 52 0.71 11.74 -6.26
CA LYS A 52 0.86 10.38 -6.78
C LYS A 52 0.60 9.42 -5.64
N PRO A 53 0.27 8.16 -5.94
CA PRO A 53 0.26 7.13 -4.93
C PRO A 53 1.54 7.23 -4.11
N ALA A 54 1.39 7.11 -2.79
CA ALA A 54 2.55 6.88 -1.93
C ALA A 54 3.38 5.75 -2.56
N CYS A 55 4.70 5.83 -2.45
CA CYS A 55 5.47 4.63 -2.70
C CYS A 55 4.88 3.56 -1.80
N SER A 56 4.23 2.56 -2.39
CA SER A 56 4.11 1.26 -1.77
C SER A 56 5.54 0.74 -1.74
N VAL A 57 6.30 1.21 -0.75
CA VAL A 57 7.35 0.37 -0.21
C VAL A 57 6.55 -0.83 0.28
N GLU A 58 6.55 -1.90 -0.50
CA GLU A 58 6.30 -3.24 0.03
C GLU A 58 7.13 -3.28 1.30
N ALA A 59 6.47 -3.22 2.45
CA ALA A 59 7.14 -3.14 3.73
C ALA A 59 8.09 -4.34 3.73
N THR A 60 9.39 -4.10 3.64
CA THR A 60 10.36 -5.20 3.68
C THR A 60 10.08 -5.90 4.99
N PRO A 61 9.63 -7.15 5.00
CA PRO A 61 9.09 -7.73 6.21
C PRO A 61 10.17 -7.75 7.28
N CYS A 62 10.01 -6.94 8.33
CA CYS A 62 10.88 -6.96 9.49
C CYS A 62 10.52 -8.23 10.26
N GLY A 63 11.19 -9.35 9.99
CA GLY A 63 10.84 -10.63 10.58
C GLY A 63 11.34 -11.84 9.80
N LYS A 64 10.93 -13.04 10.23
CA LYS A 64 11.25 -14.28 9.53
C LYS A 64 10.35 -14.42 8.31
N THR A 65 10.97 -14.61 7.15
CA THR A 65 10.25 -14.82 5.88
C THR A 65 10.39 -16.26 5.39
N TYR A 66 9.45 -16.68 4.54
CA TYR A 66 9.47 -17.97 3.86
C TYR A 66 9.14 -17.77 2.37
N THR A 67 9.90 -18.40 1.48
CA THR A 67 9.62 -18.38 0.04
C THR A 67 8.83 -19.62 -0.35
N VAL A 68 7.63 -19.43 -0.89
CA VAL A 68 6.73 -20.50 -1.32
C VAL A 68 7.38 -21.33 -2.44
N ILE A 69 7.42 -22.64 -2.25
CA ILE A 69 7.86 -23.60 -3.26
C ILE A 69 6.67 -24.40 -3.82
N SER A 70 6.92 -25.15 -4.90
CA SER A 70 5.89 -26.00 -5.49
C SER A 70 5.46 -27.10 -4.52
N GLY A 71 4.14 -27.21 -4.28
CA GLY A 71 3.56 -28.19 -3.37
C GLY A 71 3.25 -27.66 -1.97
N ASP A 72 3.58 -26.40 -1.68
CA ASP A 72 3.26 -25.81 -0.38
C ASP A 72 1.78 -25.51 -0.19
N SER A 73 1.38 -25.53 1.09
CA SER A 73 0.10 -25.03 1.59
C SER A 73 0.36 -24.17 2.82
N CYS A 74 -0.55 -23.25 3.18
CA CYS A 74 -0.42 -22.50 4.44
C CYS A 74 -0.26 -23.43 5.65
N TRP A 75 -0.89 -24.61 5.61
CA TRP A 75 -0.81 -25.60 6.67
C TRP A 75 0.59 -26.20 6.78
N SER A 76 1.18 -26.66 5.67
CA SER A 76 2.53 -27.24 5.67
C SER A 76 3.61 -26.21 6.00
N ILE A 77 3.46 -24.97 5.52
CA ILE A 77 4.37 -23.86 5.87
C ILE A 77 4.26 -23.54 7.36
N GLY A 78 3.03 -23.48 7.88
CA GLY A 78 2.76 -23.20 9.28
C GLY A 78 3.34 -24.25 10.22
N GLU A 79 3.11 -25.53 9.92
CA GLU A 79 3.64 -26.64 10.72
C GLU A 79 5.18 -26.61 10.74
N ALA A 80 5.83 -26.52 9.58
CA ALA A 80 7.28 -26.47 9.44
C ALA A 80 7.94 -25.27 10.15
N ASN A 81 7.19 -24.18 10.35
CA ASN A 81 7.69 -22.96 10.98
C ASN A 81 7.11 -22.70 12.37
N SER A 82 6.33 -23.63 12.93
CA SER A 82 5.67 -23.49 14.24
C SER A 82 4.79 -22.24 14.34
N VAL A 83 4.06 -21.90 13.26
CA VAL A 83 3.11 -20.79 13.20
C VAL A 83 1.77 -21.25 12.66
N THR A 84 0.69 -20.58 13.06
CA THR A 84 -0.66 -20.92 12.59
C THR A 84 -0.95 -20.31 11.22
N VAL A 85 -1.82 -20.96 10.45
CA VAL A 85 -2.34 -20.41 9.18
C VAL A 85 -2.92 -19.00 9.38
N ALA A 86 -3.64 -18.78 10.49
CA ALA A 86 -4.20 -17.48 10.84
C ALA A 86 -3.13 -16.41 11.04
N GLN A 87 -1.99 -16.75 11.66
CA GLN A 87 -0.86 -15.83 11.79
C GLN A 87 -0.25 -15.50 10.42
N ILE A 88 -0.02 -16.49 9.56
CA ILE A 88 0.47 -16.27 8.20
C ILE A 88 -0.48 -15.35 7.43
N GLN A 89 -1.79 -15.58 7.48
CA GLN A 89 -2.78 -14.74 6.81
C GLN A 89 -2.85 -13.32 7.40
N SER A 90 -2.70 -13.17 8.72
CA SER A 90 -2.68 -11.85 9.37
C SER A 90 -1.46 -11.01 8.97
N LEU A 91 -0.33 -11.67 8.73
CA LEU A 91 0.93 -11.03 8.33
C LEU A 91 1.00 -10.79 6.81
N ASN A 92 0.18 -11.50 6.02
CA ASN A 92 0.15 -11.43 4.56
C ASN A 92 -1.30 -11.27 4.07
N PRO A 93 -1.89 -10.06 4.18
CA PRO A 93 -3.30 -9.83 3.85
C PRO A 93 -3.68 -10.16 2.40
N SER A 94 -2.70 -10.14 1.49
CA SER A 94 -2.88 -10.47 0.07
C SER A 94 -3.22 -11.95 -0.18
N LEU A 95 -2.92 -12.85 0.77
CA LEU A 95 -3.26 -14.28 0.66
C LEU A 95 -4.76 -14.56 0.73
N GLY A 96 -5.54 -13.64 1.31
CA GLY A 96 -6.96 -13.83 1.54
C GLY A 96 -7.31 -15.02 2.44
N GLN A 97 -8.60 -15.31 2.56
CA GLN A 97 -9.12 -16.41 3.40
C GLN A 97 -8.77 -17.80 2.85
N ASN A 98 -8.55 -17.91 1.54
CA ASN A 98 -8.23 -19.17 0.88
C ASN A 98 -6.75 -19.56 0.98
N CYS A 99 -5.89 -18.65 1.48
CA CYS A 99 -4.44 -18.80 1.40
C CYS A 99 -3.97 -19.09 -0.03
N ASP A 100 -4.22 -18.14 -0.92
CA ASP A 100 -3.86 -18.26 -2.33
C ASP A 100 -2.34 -18.06 -2.50
N LEU A 101 -1.60 -19.17 -2.43
CA LEU A 101 -0.14 -19.20 -2.55
C LEU A 101 0.31 -19.19 -4.02
N THR A 102 1.30 -18.35 -4.32
CA THR A 102 2.02 -18.37 -5.60
C THR A 102 3.46 -18.83 -5.41
N VAL A 103 3.93 -19.78 -6.23
CA VAL A 103 5.34 -20.22 -6.17
C VAL A 103 6.28 -19.04 -6.40
N GLY A 104 7.29 -18.89 -5.54
CA GLY A 104 8.22 -17.76 -5.53
C GLY A 104 7.74 -16.55 -4.72
N GLN A 105 6.50 -16.56 -4.22
CA GLN A 105 6.01 -15.54 -3.29
C GLN A 105 6.77 -15.60 -1.97
N ILE A 106 7.13 -14.43 -1.42
CA ILE A 106 7.77 -14.32 -0.12
C ILE A 106 6.68 -13.97 0.91
N LEU A 107 6.55 -14.78 1.94
CA LEU A 107 5.61 -14.60 3.04
C LEU A 107 6.35 -14.17 4.31
N LEU A 108 5.79 -13.22 5.04
CA LEU A 108 6.17 -12.94 6.42
C LEU A 108 5.51 -13.98 7.33
N ILE A 109 6.31 -14.86 7.94
CA ILE A 109 5.80 -15.92 8.81
C ILE A 109 5.93 -15.58 10.30
N GLN A 110 6.77 -14.62 10.66
CA GLN A 110 6.88 -14.10 12.02
C GLN A 110 7.38 -12.66 11.99
N ALA A 111 6.67 -11.72 12.63
CA ALA A 111 7.16 -10.35 12.82
C ALA A 111 8.33 -10.31 13.84
N ALA A 112 9.22 -9.33 13.67
CA ALA A 112 10.34 -9.06 14.60
C ALA A 112 9.86 -8.52 15.96
#